data_AF-A0A954IAV8-F1
#
_entry.id   AF-A0A954IAV8-F1
#
_cell.length_a   1.000
_cell.length_b   1.000
_cell.length_c   1.000
_cell.angle_alpha   90.00
_cell.angle_beta   90.00
_cell.angle_gamma   90.00
#
_symmetry.space_group_name_H-M   'P 1'
#
loop_
_entity.id
_entity.type
_entity.pdbx_description
1 polymer ?
#
loop_
_entity_poly.entity_id
_entity_poly.type
_entity_poly.pdbx_seq_one_letter_code
_entity_poly.pdbx_strand_id
1 'polypeptide(L)'
;DQKAEAAVKKETDLLAKTAKGVFGDDLKPFEETVNSQVTGLQLTQGEFDSLVSFTFNLGSANFKSSTLLRKINEGKFRNGDTKQREKAIARIDSEFKRWNKSGGKVLAGLT
;
A
#
# COMPACT_ATOMS: atom_id res chain seq x y z
N ASP A 1 -16.64 21.64 -27.32
CA ASP A 1 -16.98 21.29 -25.93
C ASP A 1 -15.67 21.01 -25.19
N GLN A 2 -15.29 21.88 -24.27
CA GLN A 2 -13.97 21.91 -23.65
C GLN A 2 -13.68 20.66 -22.79
N LYS A 3 -14.74 20.01 -22.27
CA LYS A 3 -14.63 18.75 -21.52
C LYS A 3 -14.26 17.57 -22.41
N ALA A 4 -14.80 17.52 -23.62
CA ALA A 4 -14.49 16.48 -24.59
C ALA A 4 -13.05 16.59 -25.08
N GLU A 5 -12.59 17.81 -25.38
CA GLU A 5 -11.19 18.06 -25.76
C GLU A 5 -10.19 17.70 -24.65
N ALA A 6 -10.51 18.01 -23.39
CA ALA A 6 -9.68 17.64 -22.25
C ALA A 6 -9.59 16.11 -22.04
N ALA A 7 -10.68 15.39 -22.26
CA ALA A 7 -10.71 13.93 -22.17
C ALA A 7 -9.87 13.28 -23.28
N VAL A 8 -10.04 13.74 -24.52
CA VAL A 8 -9.27 13.25 -25.69
C VAL A 8 -7.78 13.52 -25.52
N LYS A 9 -7.41 14.70 -25.01
CA LYS A 9 -6.01 15.03 -24.73
C LYS A 9 -5.44 14.11 -23.63
N LYS A 10 -6.19 13.88 -22.55
CA LYS A 10 -5.77 12.98 -21.47
C LYS A 10 -5.56 11.55 -21.96
N GLU A 11 -6.43 11.05 -22.82
CA GLU A 11 -6.31 9.72 -23.43
C GLU A 11 -5.07 9.63 -24.35
N THR A 12 -4.87 10.63 -25.20
CA THR A 12 -3.71 10.71 -26.10
C THR A 12 -2.38 10.76 -25.31
N ASP A 13 -2.33 11.58 -24.26
CA ASP A 13 -1.17 11.68 -23.37
C ASP A 13 -0.91 10.36 -22.61
N LEU A 14 -1.97 9.58 -22.31
CA LEU A 14 -1.85 8.26 -21.66
C LEU A 14 -1.30 7.20 -22.63
N LEU A 15 -1.80 7.20 -23.87
CA LEU A 15 -1.38 6.27 -24.93
C LEU A 15 0.06 6.54 -25.40
N ALA A 16 0.54 7.78 -25.29
CA ALA A 16 1.92 8.15 -25.59
C ALA A 16 2.93 7.69 -24.53
N LYS A 17 2.46 7.33 -23.31
CA LYS A 17 3.33 6.84 -22.23
C LYS A 17 3.42 5.32 -22.26
N THR A 18 4.59 4.79 -21.88
CA THR A 18 4.70 3.35 -21.61
C THR A 18 3.89 2.99 -20.37
N ALA A 19 3.31 1.78 -20.33
CA ALA A 19 2.60 1.29 -19.16
C ALA A 19 3.43 1.38 -17.86
N LYS A 20 4.76 1.20 -17.97
CA LYS A 20 5.70 1.37 -16.85
C LYS A 20 5.78 2.81 -16.35
N GLY A 21 5.76 3.80 -17.26
CA GLY A 21 5.79 5.21 -16.90
C GLY A 21 4.51 5.68 -16.22
N VAL A 22 3.35 5.27 -16.75
CA VAL A 22 2.05 5.57 -16.13
C VAL A 22 1.95 4.93 -14.75
N PHE A 23 2.32 3.66 -14.64
CA PHE A 23 2.29 2.95 -13.36
C PHE A 23 3.20 3.61 -12.32
N GLY A 24 4.41 4.03 -12.72
CA GLY A 24 5.31 4.76 -11.82
C GLY A 24 4.73 6.10 -11.33
N ASP A 25 4.06 6.85 -12.21
CA ASP A 25 3.37 8.09 -11.81
C ASP A 25 2.22 7.81 -10.84
N ASP A 26 1.45 6.74 -11.06
CA ASP A 26 0.33 6.33 -10.22
C ASP A 26 0.77 5.81 -8.84
N LEU A 27 1.99 5.29 -8.70
CA LEU A 27 2.52 4.80 -7.43
C LEU A 27 2.93 5.93 -6.46
N LYS A 28 3.37 7.08 -6.98
CA LYS A 28 3.95 8.19 -6.17
C LYS A 28 3.11 8.57 -4.95
N PRO A 29 1.78 8.78 -5.05
CA PRO A 29 0.98 9.16 -3.87
C PRO A 29 0.97 8.09 -2.77
N PHE A 30 1.10 6.83 -3.15
CA PHE A 30 1.12 5.70 -2.22
C PHE A 30 2.51 5.51 -1.59
N GLU A 31 3.58 5.70 -2.38
CA GLU A 31 4.96 5.77 -1.88
C GLU A 31 5.11 6.89 -0.84
N GLU A 32 4.63 8.10 -1.14
CA GLU A 32 4.60 9.24 -0.22
C GLU A 32 3.77 8.97 1.02
N THR A 33 2.63 8.28 0.86
CA THR A 33 1.80 7.85 1.98
C THR A 33 2.58 6.89 2.89
N VAL A 34 3.24 5.87 2.35
CA VAL A 34 4.02 4.92 3.18
C VAL A 34 5.17 5.63 3.88
N ASN A 35 5.94 6.45 3.15
CA ASN A 35 7.06 7.21 3.70
C ASN A 35 6.65 8.16 4.83
N SER A 36 5.49 8.83 4.70
CA SER A 36 5.02 9.78 5.72
C SER A 36 4.38 9.14 6.94
N GLN A 37 3.87 7.91 6.81
CA GLN A 37 3.09 7.26 7.87
C GLN A 37 3.90 6.24 8.67
N VAL A 38 4.90 5.61 8.07
CA VAL A 38 5.79 4.72 8.81
C VAL A 38 6.84 5.55 9.54
N THR A 39 6.74 5.60 10.87
CA THR A 39 7.56 6.48 11.70
C THR A 39 8.46 5.69 12.63
N GLY A 40 9.71 6.13 12.80
CA GLY A 40 10.65 5.53 13.73
C GLY A 40 11.27 4.19 13.29
N LEU A 41 11.05 3.77 12.04
CA LEU A 41 11.62 2.55 11.47
C LEU A 41 12.21 2.81 10.09
N GLN A 42 13.40 2.26 9.86
CA GLN A 42 13.94 2.12 8.51
C GLN A 42 13.42 0.81 7.92
N LEU A 43 12.59 0.92 6.88
CA LEU A 43 12.10 -0.23 6.15
C LEU A 43 13.18 -0.75 5.21
N THR A 44 13.27 -2.07 5.08
CA THR A 44 13.94 -2.66 3.91
C THR A 44 13.12 -2.36 2.66
N GLN A 45 13.75 -2.38 1.48
CA GLN A 45 13.04 -2.12 0.22
C GLN A 45 11.84 -3.06 0.04
N GLY A 46 11.98 -4.35 0.35
CA GLY A 46 10.88 -5.31 0.23
C GLY A 46 9.71 -5.04 1.18
N GLU A 47 9.96 -4.54 2.40
CA GLU A 47 8.89 -4.12 3.31
C GLU A 47 8.20 -2.85 2.81
N PHE A 48 8.96 -1.89 2.31
CA PHE A 48 8.41 -0.69 1.69
C PHE A 48 7.53 -1.05 0.49
N ASP A 49 8.04 -1.84 -0.45
CA ASP A 49 7.31 -2.29 -1.64
C ASP A 49 6.01 -3.03 -1.27
N SER A 50 6.06 -3.86 -0.21
CA SER A 50 4.86 -4.57 0.28
C SER A 50 3.80 -3.62 0.82
N LEU A 51 4.21 -2.58 1.57
CA LEU A 51 3.29 -1.56 2.09
C LEU A 51 2.77 -0.64 0.99
N VAL A 52 3.58 -0.33 -0.02
CA VAL A 52 3.15 0.46 -1.19
C VAL A 52 2.11 -0.33 -2.00
N SER A 53 2.40 -1.60 -2.33
CA SER A 53 1.45 -2.48 -3.03
C SER A 53 0.14 -2.62 -2.27
N PHE A 54 0.22 -2.77 -0.95
CA PHE A 54 -0.94 -2.80 -0.08
C PHE A 54 -1.72 -1.48 -0.18
N THR A 55 -1.05 -0.34 0.02
CA THR A 55 -1.67 1.00 -0.01
C THR A 55 -2.27 1.33 -1.38
N PHE A 56 -1.66 0.89 -2.48
CA PHE A 56 -2.19 1.03 -3.84
C PHE A 56 -3.53 0.31 -4.00
N ASN A 57 -3.67 -0.88 -3.43
CA ASN A 57 -4.87 -1.71 -3.58
C ASN A 57 -6.09 -1.16 -2.82
N LEU A 58 -5.90 -0.69 -1.58
CA LEU A 58 -6.98 -0.24 -0.68
C LEU A 58 -7.07 1.28 -0.51
N GLY A 59 -6.08 2.02 -0.97
CA GLY A 59 -6.00 3.47 -0.88
C GLY A 59 -5.41 4.00 0.43
N SER A 60 -4.86 5.22 0.37
CA SER A 60 -4.15 5.86 1.48
C SER A 60 -4.97 6.04 2.76
N ALA A 61 -6.28 6.32 2.66
CA ALA A 61 -7.14 6.51 3.83
C ALA A 61 -7.28 5.22 4.67
N ASN A 62 -7.41 4.09 3.99
CA ASN A 62 -7.50 2.78 4.63
C ASN A 62 -6.16 2.39 5.26
N PHE A 63 -5.04 2.65 4.58
CA PHE A 63 -3.72 2.41 5.16
C PHE A 63 -3.47 3.25 6.43
N LYS A 64 -3.76 4.55 6.38
CA LYS A 64 -3.59 5.49 7.51
C LYS A 64 -4.37 5.08 8.75
N SER A 65 -5.56 4.52 8.59
CA SER A 65 -6.40 4.04 9.72
C SER A 65 -6.19 2.57 10.06
N SER A 66 -5.32 1.85 9.34
CA SER A 66 -5.18 0.41 9.47
C SER A 66 -4.55 -0.03 10.80
N THR A 67 -5.00 -1.17 11.29
CA THR A 67 -4.33 -1.86 12.39
C THR A 67 -2.93 -2.36 11.97
N LEU A 68 -2.73 -2.64 10.68
CA LEU A 68 -1.43 -2.98 10.11
C LEU A 68 -0.40 -1.87 10.39
N LEU A 69 -0.68 -0.63 9.96
CA LEU A 69 0.22 0.51 10.15
C LEU A 69 0.55 0.72 11.64
N ARG A 70 -0.45 0.64 12.52
CA ARG A 70 -0.22 0.74 13.98
C ARG A 70 0.77 -0.32 14.46
N LYS A 71 0.60 -1.59 14.06
CA LYS A 71 1.51 -2.69 14.46
C LYS A 71 2.92 -2.51 13.88
N ILE A 72 3.04 -1.98 12.67
CA ILE A 72 4.34 -1.65 12.07
C ILE A 72 5.02 -0.58 12.91
N ASN A 73 4.37 0.57 13.16
CA ASN A 73 4.95 1.67 13.94
C ASN A 73 5.27 1.31 15.40
N GLU A 74 4.61 0.30 15.97
CA GLU A 74 5.01 -0.25 17.29
C GLU A 74 6.41 -0.88 17.29
N GLY A 75 6.98 -1.25 16.14
CA GLY A 75 8.36 -1.75 16.00
C GLY A 75 8.66 -3.09 16.68
N LYS A 76 7.65 -3.76 17.25
CA LYS A 76 7.79 -5.01 18.03
C LYS A 76 8.29 -6.21 17.22
N PHE A 77 8.28 -6.13 15.89
CA PHE A 77 8.86 -7.16 15.03
C PHE A 77 10.39 -7.01 14.88
N ARG A 78 10.93 -5.81 15.17
CA ARG A 78 12.37 -5.51 15.19
C ARG A 78 12.97 -5.63 16.59
N ASN A 79 12.20 -5.26 17.62
CA ASN A 79 12.67 -5.12 19.00
C ASN A 79 12.10 -6.23 19.91
N GLY A 80 12.85 -6.62 20.93
CA GLY A 80 12.43 -7.61 21.93
C GLY A 80 13.02 -9.02 21.70
N ASP A 81 12.67 -9.94 22.58
CA ASP A 81 13.10 -11.33 22.48
C ASP A 81 12.49 -12.06 21.26
N THR A 82 13.07 -13.19 20.88
CA THR A 82 12.66 -13.96 19.70
C THR A 82 11.17 -14.28 19.68
N LYS A 83 10.59 -14.69 20.82
CA LYS A 83 9.17 -15.07 20.90
C LYS A 83 8.26 -13.87 20.71
N GLN A 84 8.64 -12.71 21.25
CA GLN A 84 7.89 -11.47 21.08
C GLN A 84 7.88 -11.02 19.62
N ARG A 85 9.04 -11.10 18.96
CA ARG A 85 9.20 -10.74 17.54
C ARG A 85 8.37 -11.66 16.64
N GLU A 86 8.45 -12.96 16.83
CA GLU A 86 7.63 -13.95 16.10
C GLU A 86 6.14 -13.66 16.25
N LYS A 87 5.68 -13.37 17.47
CA LYS A 87 4.28 -13.01 17.74
C LYS A 87 3.88 -11.70 17.06
N ALA A 88 4.77 -10.72 17.00
CA ALA A 88 4.52 -9.46 16.30
C ALA A 88 4.41 -9.69 14.78
N ILE A 89 5.31 -10.49 14.20
CA ILE A 89 5.31 -10.85 12.78
C ILE A 89 4.02 -11.60 12.42
N ALA A 90 3.62 -12.61 13.20
CA ALA A 90 2.38 -13.34 12.97
C ALA A 90 1.14 -12.42 13.00
N ARG A 91 1.15 -11.41 13.87
CA ARG A 91 0.08 -10.41 13.91
C ARG A 91 0.09 -9.50 12.70
N ILE A 92 1.25 -9.07 12.21
CA ILE A 92 1.39 -8.28 10.99
C ILE A 92 0.87 -9.08 9.79
N ASP A 93 1.29 -10.34 9.63
CA ASP A 93 0.82 -11.26 8.59
C ASP A 93 -0.71 -11.42 8.61
N SER A 94 -1.30 -11.60 9.80
CA SER A 94 -2.75 -11.69 9.93
C SER A 94 -3.48 -10.41 9.48
N GLU A 95 -2.88 -9.23 9.67
CA GLU A 95 -3.49 -7.98 9.21
C GLU A 95 -3.44 -7.84 7.68
N PHE A 96 -2.39 -8.31 7.00
CA PHE A 96 -2.37 -8.37 5.52
C PHE A 96 -3.50 -9.25 4.98
N LYS A 97 -3.65 -10.47 5.54
CA LYS A 97 -4.64 -11.46 5.10
C LYS A 97 -6.10 -11.02 5.26
N ARG A 98 -6.38 -10.02 6.12
CA ARG A 98 -7.73 -9.48 6.31
C ARG A 98 -8.22 -8.63 5.14
N TRP A 99 -7.31 -8.18 4.27
CA TRP A 99 -7.64 -7.35 3.11
C TRP A 99 -8.00 -8.17 1.89
N ASN A 100 -8.87 -9.16 2.10
CA ASN A 100 -9.35 -10.06 1.07
C ASN A 100 -10.79 -9.79 0.64
N LYS A 101 -11.37 -8.64 1.02
CA LYS A 101 -12.79 -8.34 0.79
C LYS A 101 -13.01 -7.13 -0.11
N SER A 102 -13.98 -7.24 -1.02
CA SER A 102 -14.53 -6.11 -1.78
C SER A 102 -16.05 -6.20 -1.83
N GLY A 103 -16.75 -5.08 -1.66
CA GLY A 103 -18.22 -5.06 -1.57
C GLY A 103 -18.79 -5.96 -0.46
N GLY A 104 -18.02 -6.19 0.61
CA GLY A 104 -18.39 -7.08 1.73
C GLY A 104 -18.16 -8.57 1.48
N LYS A 105 -17.74 -8.99 0.28
CA LYS A 105 -17.48 -10.40 -0.06
C LYS A 105 -15.97 -10.69 -0.12
N VAL A 106 -15.56 -11.88 0.31
CA VAL A 106 -14.18 -12.35 0.13
C VAL A 106 -13.93 -12.63 -1.36
N LEU A 107 -12.81 -12.17 -1.90
CA LEU A 107 -12.39 -12.41 -3.28
C LEU A 107 -11.15 -13.29 -3.28
N ALA A 108 -11.20 -14.39 -4.04
CA ALA A 108 -10.10 -15.35 -4.14
C ALA A 108 -8.79 -14.72 -4.66
N GLY A 109 -8.89 -13.72 -5.54
CA GLY A 109 -7.73 -13.00 -6.06
C GLY A 109 -7.03 -12.06 -5.06
N LEU A 110 -7.52 -11.98 -3.82
CA LEU A 110 -6.95 -11.18 -2.73
C LEU A 110 -6.55 -12.04 -1.51
N THR A 111 -6.54 -13.37 -1.65
CA THR A 111 -6.19 -14.37 -0.62
C THR A 111 -5.00 -15.21 -1.01
#